data_AF-A0A951CJC4-F1
#
_entry.id   AF-A0A951CJC4-F1
#
_cell.length_a   1.000
_cell.length_b   1.000
_cell.length_c   1.000
_cell.angle_alpha   90.00
_cell.angle_beta   90.00
_cell.angle_gamma   90.00
#
_symmetry.space_group_name_H-M   'P 1'
#
loop_
_entity.id
_entity.type
_entity.pdbx_description
1 polymer ?
#
loop_
_entity_poly.entity_id
_entity_poly.type
_entity_poly.pdbx_seq_one_letter_code
_entity_poly.pdbx_strand_id
1 'polypeptide(L)'
;MKARFLFAAPVAALVALAPIAAPAQYANEFTPAKLLAQGKTTHDIAGSGTVVVQVQVNADGSHKVVKVLRSTNAGDNAAAMDIAQNSSYHPAHRGTTPVVSFYDFTLKFNGKAVVNTPSEEGGTGVPSSGGSVSPAATQVAALIRQHQYSQAISKAQGELMNSPGDDSLRQMLGIAEFDSGNVTGAAAAFDKVQNVGTQFRPIAAASFARAAVSTAGSNPTQALTYANKAMALEPGANSRFALGVAQLANNQNAEALASLKAAHDAELSDRSLATSSKVNLDQELMRAYIANNDQAGAQSTAAEIKRLDPNSSAGTEAMGDSLLRSGVAAFNTKDYTTALADFDKAAASGSPDVAFQANVLAAKAIGNSAKPDYKQMQAYADKALAIKPNDANANFAEGIALTGQWFGNHKDDTKKAASAALAKADQEAKDQGDEGLALQIESFVKKYLSGTASGSGGGS
;
A
#
# COMPACT_ATOMS: atom_id res chain seq x y z
N MET A 1 -20.44 49.47 -18.34
CA MET A 1 -20.57 48.08 -18.85
C MET A 1 -19.81 47.16 -17.90
N LYS A 2 -20.50 46.25 -17.20
CA LYS A 2 -19.81 45.20 -16.42
C LYS A 2 -19.34 44.12 -17.40
N ALA A 3 -18.05 44.11 -17.73
CA ALA A 3 -17.48 43.08 -18.58
C ALA A 3 -17.67 41.71 -17.89
N ARG A 4 -18.45 40.83 -18.52
CA ARG A 4 -18.57 39.43 -18.10
C ARG A 4 -17.35 38.69 -18.65
N PHE A 5 -16.46 38.27 -17.76
CA PHE A 5 -15.32 37.43 -18.11
C PHE A 5 -15.81 35.98 -18.15
N LEU A 6 -16.12 35.48 -19.34
CA LEU A 6 -16.33 34.06 -19.57
C LEU A 6 -14.98 33.46 -19.95
N PHE A 7 -14.33 32.80 -19.00
CA PHE A 7 -13.15 32.00 -19.24
C PHE A 7 -13.62 30.61 -19.70
N ALA A 8 -13.56 30.35 -20.99
CA ALA A 8 -13.70 29.01 -21.54
C ALA A 8 -12.29 28.50 -21.85
N ALA A 9 -11.72 27.74 -20.93
CA ALA A 9 -10.51 26.95 -21.19
C ALA A 9 -10.91 25.46 -21.19
N PRO A 10 -10.43 24.67 -22.16
CA PRO A 10 -10.66 23.24 -22.18
C PRO A 10 -9.87 22.58 -21.03
N VAL A 11 -10.59 21.99 -20.07
CA VAL A 11 -10.02 21.05 -19.10
C VAL A 11 -9.77 19.73 -19.84
N ALA A 12 -8.66 19.67 -20.55
CA ALA A 12 -8.15 18.45 -21.16
C ALA A 12 -6.74 18.17 -20.63
N ALA A 13 -6.67 17.94 -19.32
CA ALA A 13 -5.65 17.09 -18.74
C ALA A 13 -6.36 16.28 -17.68
N LEU A 14 -6.93 15.13 -18.10
CA LEU A 14 -7.13 14.03 -17.17
C LEU A 14 -5.75 13.78 -16.55
N VAL A 15 -5.58 14.16 -15.28
CA VAL A 15 -4.51 13.58 -14.49
C VAL A 15 -4.91 12.13 -14.32
N ALA A 16 -4.49 11.29 -15.27
CA ALA A 16 -4.36 9.87 -15.04
C ALA A 16 -3.29 9.75 -13.94
N LEU A 17 -3.75 9.79 -12.68
CA LEU A 17 -2.97 9.29 -11.56
C LEU A 17 -2.78 7.82 -11.87
N ALA A 18 -1.61 7.49 -12.42
CA ALA A 18 -1.11 6.14 -12.40
C ALA A 18 -1.26 5.62 -10.96
N PRO A 19 -1.70 4.37 -10.76
CA PRO A 19 -1.72 3.80 -9.42
C PRO A 19 -0.31 3.98 -8.85
N ILE A 20 -0.22 4.74 -7.75
CA ILE A 20 0.99 4.78 -6.95
C ILE A 20 1.16 3.35 -6.48
N ALA A 21 2.01 2.60 -7.17
CA ALA A 21 2.44 1.30 -6.71
C ALA A 21 3.15 1.58 -5.38
N ALA A 22 2.45 1.34 -4.28
CA ALA A 22 3.07 1.28 -2.97
C ALA A 22 4.25 0.31 -3.12
N PRO A 23 5.50 0.75 -2.94
CA PRO A 23 6.57 -0.22 -2.82
C PRO A 23 6.19 -1.06 -1.62
N ALA A 24 5.90 -2.33 -1.85
CA ALA A 24 5.65 -3.27 -0.77
C ALA A 24 6.97 -3.38 0.01
N GLN A 25 7.15 -2.52 1.01
CA GLN A 25 8.27 -2.54 1.94
C GLN A 25 8.07 -3.72 2.88
N TYR A 26 8.30 -4.93 2.36
CA TYR A 26 8.50 -6.15 3.16
C TYR A 26 9.90 -6.18 3.79
N ALA A 27 10.47 -5.03 4.14
CA ALA A 27 11.83 -4.93 4.70
C ALA A 27 11.95 -5.45 6.14
N ASN A 28 10.82 -5.78 6.80
CA ASN A 28 10.77 -6.21 8.20
C ASN A 28 10.10 -7.58 8.39
N GLU A 29 10.15 -8.47 7.39
CA GLU A 29 9.63 -9.84 7.54
C GLU A 29 10.43 -10.54 8.67
N PHE A 30 9.72 -10.95 9.72
CA PHE A 30 10.29 -11.75 10.79
C PHE A 30 10.27 -13.21 10.37
N THR A 31 11.44 -13.80 10.18
CA THR A 31 11.61 -15.22 9.96
C THR A 31 11.91 -15.88 11.31
N PRO A 32 11.05 -16.75 11.85
CA PRO A 32 11.31 -17.41 13.14
C PRO A 32 12.53 -18.34 13.09
N ALA A 33 13.07 -18.68 14.26
CA ALA A 33 14.16 -19.64 14.37
C ALA A 33 13.68 -21.03 13.91
N LYS A 34 14.58 -21.83 13.34
CA LYS A 34 14.21 -23.11 12.71
C LYS A 34 15.18 -24.23 13.06
N LEU A 35 14.67 -25.43 13.28
CA LEU A 35 15.50 -26.63 13.44
C LEU A 35 16.23 -26.95 12.12
N LEU A 36 17.57 -27.08 12.18
CA LEU A 36 18.41 -27.52 11.07
C LEU A 36 18.58 -29.04 11.06
N ALA A 37 18.98 -29.60 12.19
CA ALA A 37 19.12 -31.04 12.37
C ALA A 37 18.63 -31.44 13.75
N GLN A 38 17.78 -32.45 13.80
CA GLN A 38 17.35 -33.05 15.05
C GLN A 38 18.48 -33.86 15.67
N GLY A 39 18.76 -33.61 16.94
CA GLY A 39 19.70 -34.36 17.76
C GLY A 39 19.24 -35.78 18.08
N LYS A 40 20.13 -36.56 18.67
CA LYS A 40 19.81 -37.89 19.21
C LYS A 40 19.73 -37.81 20.73
N THR A 41 18.92 -38.70 21.32
CA THR A 41 18.87 -38.91 22.78
C THR A 41 19.81 -40.04 23.18
N THR A 42 20.38 -39.93 24.37
CA THR A 42 21.03 -41.01 25.11
C THR A 42 20.13 -41.59 26.21
N HIS A 43 19.00 -40.94 26.50
CA HIS A 43 17.97 -41.41 27.42
C HIS A 43 16.99 -42.36 26.75
N ASP A 44 16.51 -43.32 27.54
CA ASP A 44 15.45 -44.25 27.14
C ASP A 44 14.15 -43.51 26.82
N ILE A 45 13.43 -44.02 25.82
CA ILE A 45 12.10 -43.55 25.44
C ILE A 45 11.10 -44.43 26.17
N ALA A 46 10.34 -43.82 27.08
CA ALA A 46 9.48 -44.52 28.03
C ALA A 46 8.15 -44.96 27.41
N GLY A 47 7.68 -44.27 26.36
CA GLY A 47 6.40 -44.60 25.73
C GLY A 47 6.08 -43.79 24.48
N SER A 48 4.82 -43.83 24.08
CA SER A 48 4.31 -42.97 23.02
C SER A 48 3.76 -41.67 23.60
N GLY A 49 4.05 -40.54 22.98
CA GLY A 49 3.57 -39.25 23.45
C GLY A 49 4.11 -38.08 22.65
N THR A 50 3.68 -36.87 22.99
CA THR A 50 4.21 -35.62 22.45
C THR A 50 4.82 -34.81 23.58
N VAL A 51 6.03 -34.29 23.39
CA VAL A 51 6.71 -33.36 24.29
C VAL A 51 7.06 -32.09 23.50
N VAL A 52 6.70 -30.93 24.03
CA VAL A 52 7.07 -29.62 23.45
C VAL A 52 8.11 -28.99 24.35
N VAL A 53 9.28 -28.68 23.79
CA VAL A 53 10.44 -28.13 24.50
C VAL A 53 10.72 -26.72 23.99
N GLN A 54 10.81 -25.75 24.89
CA GLN A 54 11.20 -24.39 24.53
C GLN A 54 12.72 -24.29 24.41
N VAL A 55 13.19 -23.80 23.27
CA VAL A 55 14.61 -23.58 22.97
C VAL A 55 14.84 -22.12 22.65
N GLN A 56 15.75 -21.46 23.36
CA GLN A 56 16.23 -20.13 22.97
C GLN A 56 17.30 -20.30 21.89
N VAL A 57 17.10 -19.69 20.73
CA VAL A 57 18.08 -19.66 19.63
C VAL A 57 18.63 -18.24 19.53
N ASN A 58 19.95 -18.11 19.65
CA ASN A 58 20.67 -16.84 19.58
C ASN A 58 20.94 -16.45 18.12
N ALA A 59 21.29 -15.19 17.88
CA ALA A 59 21.53 -14.65 16.54
C ALA A 59 22.69 -15.31 15.78
N ASP A 60 23.61 -15.98 16.48
CA ASP A 60 24.71 -16.75 15.89
C ASP A 60 24.33 -18.23 15.61
N GLY A 61 23.10 -18.63 15.91
CA GLY A 61 22.61 -20.01 15.79
C GLY A 61 22.97 -20.92 16.96
N SER A 62 23.71 -20.43 17.96
CA SER A 62 23.85 -21.13 19.23
C SER A 62 22.50 -21.17 19.96
N HIS A 63 22.28 -22.19 20.80
CA HIS A 63 21.00 -22.38 21.47
C HIS A 63 21.14 -22.80 22.93
N LYS A 64 20.05 -22.60 23.67
CA LYS A 64 19.88 -23.06 25.04
C LYS A 64 18.49 -23.66 25.21
N VAL A 65 18.42 -24.93 25.62
CA VAL A 65 17.16 -25.56 25.99
C VAL A 65 16.69 -24.99 27.33
N VAL A 66 15.46 -24.47 27.37
CA VAL A 66 14.95 -23.73 28.52
C VAL A 66 14.13 -24.63 29.43
N LYS A 67 13.07 -25.24 28.90
CA LYS A 67 12.11 -26.05 29.67
C LYS A 67 11.21 -26.88 28.76
N VAL A 68 10.56 -27.88 29.35
CA VAL A 68 9.39 -28.53 28.76
C VAL A 68 8.17 -27.64 28.96
N LEU A 69 7.47 -27.29 27.88
CA LEU A 69 6.23 -26.50 27.90
C LEU A 69 5.01 -27.40 28.13
N ARG A 70 4.95 -28.52 27.41
CA ARG A 70 3.84 -29.47 27.48
C ARG A 70 4.33 -30.87 27.21
N SER A 71 3.75 -31.85 27.89
CA SER A 71 4.03 -33.27 27.65
C SER A 71 2.78 -34.09 27.83
N THR A 72 2.55 -35.05 26.93
CA THR A 72 1.50 -36.08 27.09
C THR A 72 2.06 -37.36 27.72
N ASN A 73 3.38 -37.46 27.86
CA ASN A 73 4.06 -38.57 28.53
C ASN A 73 5.31 -38.04 29.24
N ALA A 74 5.22 -37.82 30.56
CA ALA A 74 6.31 -37.24 31.34
C ALA A 74 7.58 -38.13 31.34
N GLY A 75 7.44 -39.43 31.07
CA GLY A 75 8.57 -40.35 30.94
C GLY A 75 9.52 -40.02 29.77
N ASP A 76 9.04 -39.30 28.75
CA ASP A 76 9.85 -38.93 27.57
C ASP A 76 10.50 -37.54 27.71
N ASN A 77 10.26 -36.81 28.81
CA ASN A 77 10.74 -35.43 28.97
C ASN A 77 12.26 -35.31 28.95
N ALA A 78 12.96 -36.24 29.59
CA ALA A 78 14.43 -36.25 29.63
C ALA A 78 15.00 -36.48 28.22
N ALA A 79 14.46 -37.47 27.50
CA ALA A 79 14.83 -37.73 26.10
C ALA A 79 14.54 -36.53 25.19
N ALA A 80 13.42 -35.84 25.40
CA ALA A 80 13.05 -34.66 24.61
C ALA A 80 14.00 -33.47 24.83
N MET A 81 14.36 -33.20 26.08
CA MET A 81 15.31 -32.15 26.43
C MET A 81 16.71 -32.45 25.88
N ASP A 82 17.17 -33.70 25.96
CA ASP A 82 18.46 -34.14 25.40
C ASP A 82 18.49 -34.02 23.87
N ILE A 83 17.41 -34.41 23.19
CA ILE A 83 17.28 -34.21 21.73
C ILE A 83 17.36 -32.74 21.36
N ALA A 84 16.62 -31.87 22.06
CA ALA A 84 16.67 -30.44 21.83
C ALA A 84 18.08 -29.87 22.09
N GLN A 85 18.78 -30.38 23.10
CA GLN A 85 20.11 -29.93 23.46
C GLN A 85 21.14 -30.32 22.39
N ASN A 86 21.00 -31.51 21.81
CA ASN A 86 21.89 -32.04 20.78
C ASN A 86 21.44 -31.70 19.35
N SER A 87 20.41 -30.87 19.19
CA SER A 87 19.93 -30.39 17.89
C SER A 87 20.71 -29.16 17.43
N SER A 88 20.62 -28.83 16.14
CA SER A 88 21.14 -27.57 15.59
C SER A 88 20.01 -26.69 15.05
N TYR A 89 20.19 -25.38 15.11
CA TYR A 89 19.16 -24.39 14.80
C TYR A 89 19.69 -23.27 13.91
N HIS A 90 18.81 -22.75 13.06
CA HIS A 90 19.02 -21.51 12.32
C HIS A 90 18.44 -20.35 13.14
N PRO A 91 19.18 -19.25 13.34
CA PRO A 91 18.66 -18.07 14.03
C PRO A 91 17.40 -17.52 13.36
N ALA A 92 16.53 -16.91 14.17
CA ALA A 92 15.47 -16.07 13.66
C ALA A 92 16.07 -14.84 12.98
N HIS A 93 15.37 -14.26 12.00
CA HIS A 93 15.78 -13.05 11.31
C HIS A 93 14.67 -12.02 11.32
N ARG A 94 15.04 -10.74 11.27
CA ARG A 94 14.16 -9.61 10.95
C ARG A 94 14.75 -8.92 9.74
N GLY A 95 14.13 -9.11 8.58
CA GLY A 95 14.78 -8.82 7.30
C GLY A 95 16.06 -9.65 7.16
N THR A 96 17.20 -9.00 6.94
CA THR A 96 18.51 -9.67 6.83
C THR A 96 19.26 -9.79 8.17
N THR A 97 18.72 -9.25 9.26
CA THR A 97 19.42 -9.22 10.56
C THR A 97 18.99 -10.40 11.43
N PRO A 98 19.91 -11.28 11.86
CA PRO A 98 19.58 -12.36 12.79
C PRO A 98 19.29 -11.80 14.19
N VAL A 99 18.30 -12.39 14.87
CA VAL A 99 17.81 -11.96 16.19
C VAL A 99 17.64 -13.16 17.12
N VAL A 100 17.75 -12.91 18.43
CA VAL A 100 17.45 -13.92 19.44
C VAL A 100 15.94 -14.20 19.45
N SER A 101 15.55 -15.47 19.47
CA SER A 101 14.15 -15.87 19.52
C SER A 101 13.96 -17.20 20.25
N PHE A 102 12.72 -17.48 20.66
CA PHE A 102 12.34 -18.78 21.19
C PHE A 102 11.75 -19.63 20.08
N TYR A 103 12.09 -20.91 20.10
CA TYR A 103 11.62 -21.94 19.20
C TYR A 103 11.00 -23.05 20.02
N ASP A 104 9.72 -23.32 19.77
CA ASP A 104 8.97 -24.37 20.46
C ASP A 104 9.14 -25.68 19.69
N PHE A 105 10.02 -26.54 20.21
CA PHE A 105 10.38 -27.80 19.58
C PHE A 105 9.44 -28.93 20.01
N THR A 106 8.47 -29.24 19.15
CA THR A 106 7.59 -30.40 19.32
C THR A 106 8.30 -31.69 18.92
N LEU A 107 8.28 -32.71 19.79
CA LEU A 107 8.83 -34.05 19.60
C LEU A 107 7.73 -35.10 19.85
N LYS A 108 7.57 -36.04 18.92
CA LYS A 108 6.56 -37.11 18.97
C LYS A 108 7.26 -38.44 19.10
N PHE A 109 6.93 -39.20 20.13
CA PHE A 109 7.49 -40.50 20.43
C PHE A 109 6.48 -41.60 20.10
N ASN A 110 6.95 -42.72 19.54
CA ASN A 110 6.13 -43.91 19.25
C ASN A 110 6.39 -45.09 20.21
N GLY A 111 7.04 -44.84 21.35
CA GLY A 111 7.47 -45.89 22.27
C GLY A 111 8.80 -46.56 21.95
N LYS A 112 9.46 -46.19 20.84
CA LYS A 112 10.81 -46.70 20.50
C LYS A 112 11.76 -45.63 20.00
N ALA A 113 11.24 -44.61 19.31
CA ALA A 113 12.02 -43.54 18.71
C ALA A 113 11.19 -42.25 18.67
N VAL A 114 11.87 -41.12 18.44
CA VAL A 114 11.19 -39.92 17.94
C VAL A 114 10.78 -40.17 16.49
N VAL A 115 9.49 -40.01 16.24
CA VAL A 115 8.90 -39.94 14.91
C VAL A 115 9.13 -38.53 14.41
N ASN A 116 9.69 -38.37 13.21
CA ASN A 116 9.97 -37.07 12.58
C ASN A 116 8.85 -36.07 12.89
N THR A 117 9.17 -35.08 13.72
CA THR A 117 8.24 -34.00 14.02
C THR A 117 8.49 -32.87 13.05
N PRO A 118 7.47 -32.45 12.27
CA PRO A 118 7.50 -31.13 11.71
C PRO A 118 7.58 -30.15 12.87
N SER A 119 8.54 -29.25 12.79
CA SER A 119 8.59 -28.00 13.54
C SER A 119 7.25 -27.27 13.35
N GLU A 120 6.32 -27.45 14.29
CA GLU A 120 5.09 -26.65 14.39
C GLU A 120 5.49 -25.26 14.90
N GLU A 121 5.97 -24.44 13.97
CA GLU A 121 5.93 -22.97 13.91
C GLU A 121 7.07 -22.49 12.98
N GLY A 122 6.69 -21.94 11.82
CA GLY A 122 7.61 -21.34 10.85
C GLY A 122 8.15 -22.23 9.73
N GLY A 123 7.91 -23.54 9.76
CA GLY A 123 8.28 -24.46 8.69
C GLY A 123 7.17 -24.57 7.63
N THR A 124 7.43 -24.09 6.42
CA THR A 124 6.73 -24.41 5.16
C THR A 124 6.18 -25.84 5.25
N GLY A 125 4.84 -26.01 5.26
CA GLY A 125 4.11 -27.24 5.61
C GLY A 125 4.34 -28.45 4.69
N VAL A 126 5.60 -28.76 4.40
CA VAL A 126 6.04 -29.85 3.54
C VAL A 126 5.84 -31.16 4.29
N PRO A 127 5.03 -32.10 3.76
CA PRO A 127 4.60 -33.28 4.48
C PRO A 127 5.77 -34.24 4.73
N SER A 128 5.79 -34.79 5.94
CA SER A 128 6.49 -36.04 6.24
C SER A 128 5.64 -37.20 5.76
N SER A 129 5.89 -37.69 4.53
CA SER A 129 5.57 -39.02 3.94
C SER A 129 4.25 -39.75 4.27
N GLY A 130 3.24 -39.11 4.87
CA GLY A 130 2.03 -39.75 5.39
C GLY A 130 0.75 -39.47 4.58
N GLY A 131 0.82 -38.58 3.59
CA GLY A 131 -0.20 -38.45 2.54
C GLY A 131 0.34 -39.03 1.23
N SER A 132 -0.54 -39.44 0.32
CA SER A 132 -0.17 -39.89 -1.03
C SER A 132 0.41 -38.73 -1.86
N VAL A 133 1.63 -38.31 -1.55
CA VAL A 133 2.42 -37.36 -2.36
C VAL A 133 3.15 -38.13 -3.45
N SER A 134 3.18 -37.57 -4.66
CA SER A 134 3.92 -38.21 -5.75
C SER A 134 5.43 -38.22 -5.46
N PRO A 135 6.19 -39.14 -6.08
CA PRO A 135 7.65 -39.12 -6.00
C PRO A 135 8.25 -37.79 -6.46
N ALA A 136 7.68 -37.18 -7.50
CA ALA A 136 8.08 -35.86 -7.99
C ALA A 136 7.85 -34.78 -6.93
N ALA A 137 6.68 -34.76 -6.28
CA ALA A 137 6.38 -33.82 -5.19
C ALA A 137 7.36 -33.98 -4.02
N THR A 138 7.78 -35.20 -3.71
CA THR A 138 8.77 -35.47 -2.64
C THR A 138 10.16 -34.91 -2.97
N GLN A 139 10.58 -34.98 -4.24
CA GLN A 139 11.84 -34.40 -4.69
C GLN A 139 11.80 -32.86 -4.66
N VAL A 140 10.70 -32.26 -5.12
CA VAL A 140 10.51 -30.80 -5.05
C VAL A 140 10.48 -30.33 -3.59
N ALA A 141 9.76 -31.04 -2.72
CA ALA A 141 9.78 -30.82 -1.27
C ALA A 141 11.19 -30.83 -0.67
N ALA A 142 12.07 -31.72 -1.13
CA ALA A 142 13.46 -31.77 -0.67
C ALA A 142 14.27 -30.54 -1.12
N LEU A 143 14.03 -30.04 -2.33
CA LEU A 143 14.65 -28.81 -2.84
C LEU A 143 14.17 -27.57 -2.06
N ILE A 144 12.87 -27.50 -1.75
CA ILE A 144 12.30 -26.42 -0.91
C ILE A 144 12.96 -26.40 0.47
N ARG A 145 13.10 -27.57 1.13
CA ARG A 145 13.79 -27.67 2.43
C ARG A 145 15.26 -27.25 2.38
N GLN A 146 15.89 -27.36 1.22
CA GLN A 146 17.27 -26.91 0.97
C GLN A 146 17.34 -25.45 0.51
N HIS A 147 16.22 -24.71 0.52
CA HIS A 147 16.12 -23.32 0.02
C HIS A 147 16.51 -23.16 -1.45
N GLN A 148 16.46 -24.24 -2.24
CA GLN A 148 16.77 -24.25 -3.67
C GLN A 148 15.50 -23.96 -4.48
N TYR A 149 14.84 -22.82 -4.22
CA TYR A 149 13.51 -22.51 -4.75
C TYR A 149 13.46 -22.47 -6.28
N SER A 150 14.46 -21.85 -6.93
CA SER A 150 14.52 -21.82 -8.40
C SER A 150 14.61 -23.23 -8.99
N GLN A 151 15.39 -24.13 -8.40
CA GLN A 151 15.49 -25.52 -8.84
C GLN A 151 14.20 -26.29 -8.56
N ALA A 152 13.57 -26.04 -7.40
CA ALA A 152 12.29 -26.62 -7.04
C ALA A 152 11.18 -26.24 -8.05
N ILE A 153 11.11 -24.96 -8.42
CA ILE A 153 10.17 -24.41 -9.40
C ILE A 153 10.41 -25.04 -10.78
N SER A 154 11.64 -24.99 -11.30
CA SER A 154 11.96 -25.55 -12.63
C SER A 154 11.68 -27.05 -12.69
N LYS A 155 12.01 -27.80 -11.63
CA LYS A 155 11.71 -29.23 -11.55
C LYS A 155 10.20 -29.48 -11.51
N ALA A 156 9.46 -28.78 -10.67
CA ALA A 156 8.02 -28.96 -10.57
C ALA A 156 7.31 -28.65 -11.89
N GLN A 157 7.67 -27.55 -12.56
CA GLN A 157 7.13 -27.17 -13.86
C GLN A 157 7.44 -28.24 -14.93
N GLY A 158 8.66 -28.76 -14.95
CA GLY A 158 9.07 -29.82 -15.88
C GLY A 158 8.27 -31.12 -15.71
N GLU A 159 8.12 -31.57 -14.46
CA GLU A 159 7.37 -32.79 -14.13
C GLU A 159 5.86 -32.62 -14.40
N LEU A 160 5.29 -31.42 -14.18
CA LEU A 160 3.89 -31.12 -14.47
C LEU A 160 3.55 -31.15 -15.97
N MET A 161 4.53 -31.06 -16.88
CA MET A 161 4.28 -31.26 -18.31
C MET A 161 3.85 -32.71 -18.60
N ASN A 162 4.40 -33.68 -17.87
CA ASN A 162 4.11 -35.10 -18.03
C ASN A 162 2.97 -35.57 -17.11
N SER A 163 2.62 -34.79 -16.08
CA SER A 163 1.61 -35.13 -15.09
C SER A 163 0.77 -33.91 -14.69
N PRO A 164 -0.03 -33.34 -15.62
CA PRO A 164 -0.74 -32.10 -15.38
C PRO A 164 -1.83 -32.20 -14.29
N GLY A 165 -2.26 -33.41 -13.92
CA GLY A 165 -3.25 -33.65 -12.84
C GLY A 165 -2.63 -33.87 -11.46
N ASP A 166 -1.31 -33.74 -11.28
CA ASP A 166 -0.66 -33.98 -9.99
C ASP A 166 -0.83 -32.79 -9.04
N ASP A 167 -1.95 -32.79 -8.30
CA ASP A 167 -2.27 -31.79 -7.28
C ASP A 167 -1.21 -31.70 -6.18
N SER A 168 -0.55 -32.81 -5.84
CA SER A 168 0.50 -32.81 -4.80
C SER A 168 1.74 -32.04 -5.25
N LEU A 169 2.12 -32.20 -6.52
CA LEU A 169 3.22 -31.48 -7.13
C LEU A 169 2.87 -30.01 -7.38
N ARG A 170 1.63 -29.70 -7.78
CA ARG A 170 1.14 -28.32 -7.90
C ARG A 170 1.17 -27.56 -6.58
N GLN A 171 0.82 -28.22 -5.47
CA GLN A 171 0.94 -27.62 -4.14
C GLN A 171 2.39 -27.33 -3.79
N MET A 172 3.33 -28.24 -4.12
CA MET A 172 4.76 -27.98 -3.91
C MET A 172 5.28 -26.83 -4.78
N LEU A 173 4.82 -26.72 -6.03
CA LEU A 173 5.13 -25.57 -6.88
C LEU A 173 4.63 -24.27 -6.23
N GLY A 174 3.38 -24.24 -5.73
CA GLY A 174 2.82 -23.08 -5.05
C GLY A 174 3.64 -22.64 -3.84
N ILE A 175 4.11 -23.59 -3.03
CA ILE A 175 5.00 -23.32 -1.89
C ILE A 175 6.35 -22.75 -2.37
N ALA A 176 6.98 -23.39 -3.36
CA ALA A 176 8.28 -22.95 -3.86
C ALA A 176 8.22 -21.53 -4.46
N GLU A 177 7.17 -21.23 -5.23
CA GLU A 177 6.92 -19.89 -5.77
C GLU A 177 6.71 -18.87 -4.64
N PHE A 178 5.92 -19.21 -3.62
CA PHE A 178 5.66 -18.32 -2.49
C PHE A 178 6.95 -17.98 -1.72
N ASP A 179 7.73 -19.01 -1.39
CA ASP A 179 8.98 -18.84 -0.64
C ASP A 179 10.07 -18.11 -1.45
N SER A 180 9.97 -18.15 -2.79
CA SER A 180 10.82 -17.35 -3.67
C SER A 180 10.39 -15.87 -3.79
N GLY A 181 9.27 -15.49 -3.18
CA GLY A 181 8.67 -14.16 -3.29
C GLY A 181 7.73 -13.96 -4.50
N ASN A 182 7.54 -14.98 -5.35
CA ASN A 182 6.63 -14.92 -6.48
C ASN A 182 5.18 -15.25 -6.07
N VAL A 183 4.53 -14.30 -5.40
CA VAL A 183 3.17 -14.50 -4.85
C VAL A 183 2.10 -14.74 -5.91
N THR A 184 2.22 -14.13 -7.10
CA THR A 184 1.28 -14.35 -8.21
C THR A 184 1.47 -15.72 -8.85
N GLY A 185 2.72 -16.16 -9.01
CA GLY A 185 3.04 -17.54 -9.41
C GLY A 185 2.51 -18.57 -8.42
N ALA A 186 2.68 -18.31 -7.12
CA ALA A 186 2.17 -19.17 -6.05
C ALA A 186 0.65 -19.31 -6.10
N ALA A 187 -0.07 -18.19 -6.17
CA ALA A 187 -1.52 -18.18 -6.31
C ALA A 187 -1.96 -18.93 -7.57
N ALA A 188 -1.32 -18.71 -8.72
CA ALA A 188 -1.64 -19.41 -9.97
C ALA A 188 -1.40 -20.93 -9.91
N ALA A 189 -0.40 -21.38 -9.14
CA ALA A 189 -0.15 -22.79 -8.92
C ALA A 189 -1.23 -23.43 -8.03
N PHE A 190 -1.55 -22.80 -6.90
CA PHE A 190 -2.63 -23.24 -6.01
C PHE A 190 -4.02 -23.18 -6.68
N ASP A 191 -4.22 -22.25 -7.62
CA ASP A 191 -5.49 -22.12 -8.34
C ASP A 191 -5.84 -23.33 -9.20
N LYS A 192 -4.83 -24.12 -9.56
CA LYS A 192 -4.96 -25.33 -10.37
C LYS A 192 -5.08 -26.60 -9.53
N VAL A 193 -5.08 -26.48 -8.19
CA VAL A 193 -5.21 -27.61 -7.26
C VAL A 193 -6.69 -27.80 -6.97
N GLN A 194 -7.23 -29.01 -7.20
CA GLN A 194 -8.65 -29.27 -6.95
C GLN A 194 -8.97 -29.31 -5.46
N ASN A 195 -8.10 -29.97 -4.68
CA ASN A 195 -8.27 -30.11 -3.23
C ASN A 195 -6.97 -29.73 -2.52
N VAL A 196 -6.94 -28.52 -1.96
CA VAL A 196 -5.82 -28.08 -1.11
C VAL A 196 -5.83 -28.88 0.19
N GLY A 197 -4.77 -29.66 0.42
CA GLY A 197 -4.59 -30.45 1.64
C GLY A 197 -4.64 -29.55 2.88
N THR A 198 -5.19 -30.06 3.98
CA THR A 198 -5.42 -29.25 5.21
C THR A 198 -4.15 -28.58 5.71
N GLN A 199 -3.01 -29.28 5.63
CA GLN A 199 -1.69 -28.76 5.99
C GLN A 199 -1.18 -27.62 5.10
N PHE A 200 -1.72 -27.48 3.89
CA PHE A 200 -1.33 -26.46 2.92
C PHE A 200 -2.33 -25.30 2.85
N ARG A 201 -3.47 -25.39 3.53
CA ARG A 201 -4.47 -24.31 3.53
C ARG A 201 -3.90 -22.97 3.97
N PRO A 202 -3.05 -22.88 5.03
CA PRO A 202 -2.53 -21.58 5.45
C PRO A 202 -1.62 -20.93 4.42
N ILE A 203 -0.70 -21.70 3.84
CA ILE A 203 0.22 -21.17 2.82
C ILE A 203 -0.52 -20.85 1.50
N ALA A 204 -1.52 -21.63 1.14
CA ALA A 204 -2.37 -21.34 -0.01
C ALA A 204 -3.21 -20.07 0.20
N ALA A 205 -3.84 -19.92 1.37
CA ALA A 205 -4.58 -18.72 1.74
C ALA A 205 -3.67 -17.47 1.73
N ALA A 206 -2.48 -17.57 2.32
CA ALA A 206 -1.49 -16.50 2.29
C ALA A 206 -1.03 -16.16 0.86
N SER A 207 -0.83 -17.17 0.00
CA SER A 207 -0.47 -16.98 -1.41
C SER A 207 -1.56 -16.19 -2.15
N PHE A 208 -2.81 -16.60 -2.00
CA PHE A 208 -3.95 -15.91 -2.61
C PHE A 208 -4.12 -14.48 -2.04
N ALA A 209 -4.01 -14.30 -0.73
CA ALA A 209 -4.14 -12.99 -0.09
C ALA A 209 -3.05 -12.01 -0.58
N ARG A 210 -1.78 -12.42 -0.57
CA ARG A 210 -0.67 -11.58 -1.05
C ARG A 210 -0.77 -11.30 -2.55
N ALA A 211 -1.15 -12.31 -3.36
CA ALA A 211 -1.40 -12.12 -4.78
C ALA A 211 -2.54 -11.13 -5.05
N ALA A 212 -3.64 -11.20 -4.28
CA ALA A 212 -4.76 -10.27 -4.41
C ALA A 212 -4.34 -8.82 -4.18
N VAL A 213 -3.59 -8.55 -3.11
CA VAL A 213 -3.06 -7.21 -2.82
C VAL A 213 -2.12 -6.76 -3.94
N SER A 214 -1.22 -7.64 -4.39
CA SER A 214 -0.24 -7.32 -5.45
C SER A 214 -0.88 -7.04 -6.80
N THR A 215 -2.01 -7.66 -7.14
CA THR A 215 -2.68 -7.49 -8.44
C THR A 215 -3.83 -6.49 -8.40
N ALA A 216 -4.22 -5.97 -7.22
CA ALA A 216 -5.35 -5.07 -7.08
C ALA A 216 -5.28 -3.85 -8.01
N GLY A 217 -4.09 -3.26 -8.19
CA GLY A 217 -3.92 -2.08 -9.05
C GLY A 217 -3.93 -2.38 -10.57
N SER A 218 -3.58 -3.60 -10.99
CA SER A 218 -3.41 -3.95 -12.41
C SER A 218 -4.50 -4.87 -12.96
N ASN A 219 -5.09 -5.71 -12.12
CA ASN A 219 -6.19 -6.59 -12.47
C ASN A 219 -7.16 -6.77 -11.28
N PRO A 220 -8.04 -5.77 -11.04
CA PRO A 220 -8.97 -5.78 -9.91
C PRO A 220 -9.85 -7.03 -9.85
N THR A 221 -10.38 -7.49 -10.98
CA THR A 221 -11.26 -8.68 -11.03
C THR A 221 -10.53 -9.94 -10.56
N GLN A 222 -9.29 -10.13 -10.99
CA GLN A 222 -8.47 -11.26 -10.55
C GLN A 222 -8.09 -11.13 -9.08
N ALA A 223 -7.78 -9.93 -8.61
CA ALA A 223 -7.51 -9.67 -7.19
C ALA A 223 -8.68 -10.08 -6.30
N LEU A 224 -9.91 -9.72 -6.69
CA LEU A 224 -11.12 -10.10 -5.95
C LEU A 224 -11.33 -11.62 -5.95
N THR A 225 -11.04 -12.28 -7.08
CA THR A 225 -11.09 -13.75 -7.17
C THR A 225 -10.11 -14.40 -6.19
N TYR A 226 -8.87 -13.94 -6.13
CA TYR A 226 -7.87 -14.46 -5.19
C TYR A 226 -8.24 -14.17 -3.75
N ALA A 227 -8.69 -12.95 -3.42
CA ALA A 227 -9.07 -12.63 -2.06
C ALA A 227 -10.24 -13.49 -1.55
N ASN A 228 -11.24 -13.76 -2.40
CA ASN A 228 -12.33 -14.68 -2.07
C ASN A 228 -11.84 -16.11 -1.81
N LYS A 229 -10.85 -16.59 -2.58
CA LYS A 229 -10.22 -17.91 -2.36
C LYS A 229 -9.44 -17.96 -1.04
N ALA A 230 -8.72 -16.89 -0.70
CA ALA A 230 -8.06 -16.77 0.60
C ALA A 230 -9.08 -16.84 1.75
N MET A 231 -10.18 -16.09 1.66
CA MET A 231 -11.25 -16.10 2.65
C MET A 231 -11.95 -17.45 2.80
N ALA A 232 -12.12 -18.19 1.69
CA ALA A 232 -12.71 -19.53 1.72
C ALA A 232 -11.79 -20.59 2.36
N LEU A 233 -10.48 -20.44 2.21
CA LEU A 233 -9.50 -21.36 2.79
C LEU A 233 -9.23 -21.06 4.26
N GLU A 234 -9.03 -19.79 4.59
CA GLU A 234 -8.71 -19.34 5.94
C GLU A 234 -9.29 -17.94 6.19
N PRO A 235 -10.46 -17.85 6.86
CA PRO A 235 -11.07 -16.57 7.19
C PRO A 235 -10.35 -15.91 8.38
N GLY A 236 -9.23 -15.26 8.10
CA GLY A 236 -8.42 -14.51 9.06
C GLY A 236 -8.31 -13.02 8.71
N ALA A 237 -7.62 -12.26 9.56
CA ALA A 237 -7.38 -10.83 9.34
C ALA A 237 -6.64 -10.56 8.01
N ASN A 238 -5.61 -11.35 7.68
CA ASN A 238 -4.90 -11.25 6.40
C ASN A 238 -5.82 -11.44 5.18
N SER A 239 -6.70 -12.44 5.22
CA SER A 239 -7.66 -12.69 4.13
C SER A 239 -8.70 -11.57 4.02
N ARG A 240 -9.15 -11.02 5.17
CA ARG A 240 -10.07 -9.88 5.19
C ARG A 240 -9.42 -8.61 4.66
N PHE A 241 -8.16 -8.36 5.01
CA PHE A 241 -7.39 -7.25 4.49
C PHE A 241 -7.27 -7.35 2.96
N ALA A 242 -6.85 -8.51 2.44
CA ALA A 242 -6.75 -8.75 1.01
C ALA A 242 -8.11 -8.59 0.29
N LEU A 243 -9.20 -9.07 0.91
CA LEU A 243 -10.54 -8.88 0.40
C LEU A 243 -10.93 -7.42 0.34
N GLY A 244 -10.68 -6.67 1.41
CA GLY A 244 -10.97 -5.24 1.46
C GLY A 244 -10.21 -4.42 0.41
N VAL A 245 -8.91 -4.69 0.24
CA VAL A 245 -8.09 -4.05 -0.81
C VAL A 245 -8.61 -4.38 -2.21
N ALA A 246 -8.94 -5.65 -2.47
CA ALA A 246 -9.48 -6.06 -3.75
C ALA A 246 -10.88 -5.47 -4.02
N GLN A 247 -11.72 -5.36 -2.99
CA GLN A 247 -13.03 -4.72 -3.07
C GLN A 247 -12.90 -3.23 -3.40
N LEU A 248 -11.97 -2.49 -2.76
CA LEU A 248 -11.68 -1.09 -3.13
C LEU A 248 -11.28 -0.96 -4.59
N ALA A 249 -10.39 -1.83 -5.07
CA ALA A 249 -9.97 -1.82 -6.46
C ALA A 249 -11.11 -2.10 -7.46
N ASN A 250 -12.17 -2.80 -7.02
CA ASN A 250 -13.38 -3.04 -7.80
C ASN A 250 -14.49 -2.02 -7.55
N ASN A 251 -14.22 -0.92 -6.84
CA ASN A 251 -15.20 0.10 -6.45
C ASN A 251 -16.35 -0.44 -5.57
N GLN A 252 -16.13 -1.56 -4.87
CA GLN A 252 -17.05 -2.13 -3.88
C GLN A 252 -16.79 -1.48 -2.52
N ASN A 253 -17.02 -0.16 -2.45
CA ASN A 253 -16.50 0.68 -1.37
C ASN A 253 -17.09 0.32 -0.01
N ALA A 254 -18.40 0.02 0.06
CA ALA A 254 -19.08 -0.30 1.32
C ALA A 254 -18.60 -1.65 1.88
N GLU A 255 -18.49 -2.66 1.02
CA GLU A 255 -17.98 -3.98 1.37
C GLU A 255 -16.50 -3.91 1.76
N ALA A 256 -15.71 -3.11 1.04
CA ALA A 256 -14.32 -2.91 1.35
C ALA A 256 -14.11 -2.31 2.75
N LEU A 257 -14.90 -1.29 3.09
CA LEU A 257 -14.87 -0.66 4.41
C LEU A 257 -15.19 -1.69 5.50
N ALA A 258 -16.21 -2.53 5.30
CA ALA A 258 -16.55 -3.59 6.24
C ALA A 258 -15.42 -4.61 6.41
N SER A 259 -14.81 -5.08 5.32
CA SER A 259 -13.71 -6.04 5.33
C SER A 259 -12.45 -5.48 6.00
N LEU A 260 -12.04 -4.26 5.65
CA LEU A 260 -10.86 -3.59 6.21
C LEU A 260 -11.06 -3.26 7.69
N LYS A 261 -12.26 -2.82 8.07
CA LYS A 261 -12.59 -2.59 9.48
C LYS A 261 -12.51 -3.89 10.28
N ALA A 262 -13.04 -4.99 9.76
CA ALA A 262 -12.96 -6.28 10.42
C ALA A 262 -11.54 -6.84 10.51
N ALA A 263 -10.68 -6.55 9.52
CA ALA A 263 -9.25 -6.88 9.58
C ALA A 263 -8.54 -6.04 10.65
N HIS A 264 -8.77 -4.73 10.65
CA HIS A 264 -8.24 -3.77 11.62
C HIS A 264 -8.63 -4.10 13.06
N ASP A 265 -9.92 -4.35 13.31
CA ASP A 265 -10.41 -4.65 14.66
C ASP A 265 -9.86 -6.00 15.19
N ALA A 266 -9.56 -6.96 14.29
CA ALA A 266 -8.89 -8.20 14.68
C ALA A 266 -7.41 -7.99 15.05
N GLU A 267 -6.69 -7.19 14.28
CA GLU A 267 -5.23 -6.95 14.43
C GLU A 267 -4.88 -5.94 15.54
N LEU A 268 -5.80 -5.03 15.88
CA LEU A 268 -5.61 -4.03 16.95
C LEU A 268 -5.30 -4.65 18.32
N SER A 269 -5.80 -5.87 18.55
CA SER A 269 -5.55 -6.63 19.77
C SER A 269 -4.15 -7.26 19.82
N ASP A 270 -3.48 -7.37 18.67
CA ASP A 270 -2.15 -7.96 18.56
C ASP A 270 -1.05 -6.93 18.84
N ARG A 271 -0.38 -7.10 19.99
CA ARG A 271 0.76 -6.27 20.39
C ARG A 271 2.04 -6.62 19.65
N SER A 272 2.11 -7.78 19.00
CA SER A 272 3.28 -8.28 18.26
C SER A 272 3.33 -7.77 16.82
N LEU A 273 2.20 -7.31 16.27
CA LEU A 273 2.14 -6.79 14.91
C LEU A 273 3.03 -5.54 14.75
N ALA A 274 3.90 -5.57 13.74
CA ALA A 274 4.83 -4.49 13.45
C ALA A 274 4.11 -3.18 13.15
N THR A 275 4.67 -2.05 13.59
CA THR A 275 4.12 -0.70 13.36
C THR A 275 3.87 -0.43 11.87
N SER A 276 4.78 -0.85 10.99
CA SER A 276 4.62 -0.69 9.54
C SER A 276 3.38 -1.41 9.01
N SER A 277 3.07 -2.61 9.53
CA SER A 277 1.87 -3.35 9.13
C SER A 277 0.59 -2.68 9.60
N LYS A 278 0.60 -2.10 10.81
CA LYS A 278 -0.52 -1.30 11.34
C LYS A 278 -0.77 -0.06 10.49
N VAL A 279 0.29 0.68 10.16
CA VAL A 279 0.19 1.86 9.29
C VAL A 279 -0.36 1.48 7.90
N ASN A 280 0.09 0.38 7.30
CA ASN A 280 -0.43 -0.06 5.99
C ASN A 280 -1.92 -0.42 6.06
N LEU A 281 -2.36 -1.09 7.13
CA LEU A 281 -3.76 -1.42 7.36
C LEU A 281 -4.61 -0.16 7.52
N ASP A 282 -4.14 0.81 8.30
CA ASP A 282 -4.80 2.09 8.51
C ASP A 282 -4.85 2.93 7.22
N GLN A 283 -3.81 2.89 6.39
CA GLN A 283 -3.82 3.55 5.09
C GLN A 283 -4.94 3.03 4.20
N GLU A 284 -5.10 1.71 4.09
CA GLU A 284 -6.17 1.11 3.29
C GLU A 284 -7.55 1.37 3.91
N LEU A 285 -7.68 1.28 5.24
CA LEU A 285 -8.92 1.62 5.95
C LEU A 285 -9.33 3.08 5.73
N MET A 286 -8.37 4.01 5.79
CA MET A 286 -8.59 5.42 5.50
C MET A 286 -9.03 5.63 4.05
N ARG A 287 -8.41 4.94 3.09
CA ARG A 287 -8.84 4.97 1.68
C ARG A 287 -10.28 4.48 1.53
N ALA A 288 -10.68 3.46 2.28
CA ALA A 288 -12.06 2.99 2.28
C ALA A 288 -13.04 4.01 2.87
N TYR A 289 -12.69 4.67 3.98
CA TYR A 289 -13.50 5.75 4.53
C TYR A 289 -13.67 6.90 3.53
N ILE A 290 -12.58 7.32 2.87
CA ILE A 290 -12.61 8.33 1.82
C ILE A 290 -13.54 7.90 0.66
N ALA A 291 -13.42 6.65 0.20
CA ALA A 291 -14.24 6.12 -0.89
C ALA A 291 -15.74 6.02 -0.55
N ASN A 292 -16.08 6.01 0.74
CA ASN A 292 -17.46 6.05 1.25
C ASN A 292 -17.91 7.46 1.65
N ASN A 293 -17.11 8.50 1.39
CA ASN A 293 -17.37 9.88 1.83
C ASN A 293 -17.48 10.04 3.36
N ASP A 294 -16.91 9.12 4.14
CA ASP A 294 -16.85 9.21 5.59
C ASP A 294 -15.60 9.98 6.03
N GLN A 295 -15.74 11.31 6.10
CA GLN A 295 -14.64 12.18 6.50
C GLN A 295 -14.21 11.99 7.96
N ALA A 296 -15.15 11.65 8.85
CA ALA A 296 -14.84 11.48 10.27
C ALA A 296 -13.99 10.22 10.49
N GLY A 297 -14.37 9.11 9.85
CA GLY A 297 -13.58 7.87 9.85
C GLY A 297 -12.20 8.07 9.23
N ALA A 298 -12.12 8.76 8.09
CA ALA A 298 -10.84 9.07 7.44
C ALA A 298 -9.93 9.91 8.34
N GLN A 299 -10.45 10.96 8.99
CA GLN A 299 -9.70 11.82 9.90
C GLN A 299 -9.20 11.07 11.14
N SER A 300 -10.05 10.24 11.76
CA SER A 300 -9.65 9.42 12.90
C SER A 300 -8.52 8.46 12.52
N THR A 301 -8.60 7.86 11.34
CA THR A 301 -7.59 6.92 10.85
C THR A 301 -6.28 7.63 10.50
N ALA A 302 -6.35 8.83 9.90
CA ALA A 302 -5.18 9.65 9.64
C ALA A 302 -4.45 10.09 10.93
N ALA A 303 -5.20 10.42 11.98
CA ALA A 303 -4.64 10.75 13.29
C ALA A 303 -3.91 9.53 13.90
N GLU A 304 -4.47 8.34 13.73
CA GLU A 304 -3.83 7.09 14.19
C GLU A 304 -2.54 6.78 13.41
N ILE A 305 -2.54 6.94 12.09
CA ILE A 305 -1.33 6.82 11.26
C ILE A 305 -0.24 7.77 11.78
N LYS A 306 -0.60 9.03 12.05
CA LYS A 306 0.36 10.02 12.58
C LYS A 306 0.85 9.69 13.98
N ARG A 307 0.01 9.06 14.80
CA ARG A 307 0.37 8.61 16.15
C ARG A 307 1.36 7.43 16.10
N LEU A 308 1.14 6.50 15.16
CA LEU A 308 2.00 5.32 14.95
C LEU A 308 3.32 5.68 14.28
N ASP A 309 3.28 6.60 13.30
CA ASP A 309 4.44 7.14 12.60
C ASP A 309 4.33 8.67 12.49
N PRO A 310 4.97 9.41 13.42
CA PRO A 310 4.99 10.87 13.40
C PRO A 310 5.60 11.50 12.14
N ASN A 311 6.39 10.75 11.36
CA ASN A 311 6.97 11.25 10.12
C ASN A 311 6.12 10.96 8.89
N SER A 312 5.06 10.15 9.02
CA SER A 312 4.15 9.85 7.92
C SER A 312 3.35 11.09 7.51
N SER A 313 3.36 11.38 6.21
CA SER A 313 2.50 12.37 5.54
C SER A 313 1.32 11.72 4.82
N ALA A 314 1.28 10.38 4.73
CA ALA A 314 0.30 9.64 3.94
C ALA A 314 -1.15 9.95 4.32
N GLY A 315 -1.42 10.09 5.63
CA GLY A 315 -2.74 10.44 6.14
C GLY A 315 -3.21 11.84 5.68
N THR A 316 -2.34 12.83 5.87
CA THR A 316 -2.61 14.23 5.52
C THR A 316 -2.71 14.44 4.01
N GLU A 317 -1.85 13.80 3.23
CA GLU A 317 -1.86 13.87 1.76
C GLU A 317 -3.12 13.23 1.18
N ALA A 318 -3.47 12.00 1.59
CA ALA A 318 -4.64 11.31 1.05
C ALA A 318 -5.95 12.06 1.34
N MET A 319 -6.09 12.65 2.53
CA MET A 319 -7.23 13.51 2.86
C MET A 319 -7.24 14.79 2.01
N GLY A 320 -6.08 15.43 1.88
CA GLY A 320 -5.88 16.60 1.04
C GLY A 320 -6.28 16.36 -0.42
N ASP A 321 -5.79 15.27 -1.01
CA ASP A 321 -6.08 14.85 -2.39
C ASP A 321 -7.55 14.48 -2.60
N SER A 322 -8.20 13.90 -1.59
CA SER A 322 -9.64 13.66 -1.63
C SER A 322 -10.42 14.97 -1.72
N LEU A 323 -10.05 15.96 -0.92
CA LEU A 323 -10.68 17.28 -0.91
C LEU A 323 -10.41 18.02 -2.23
N LEU A 324 -9.18 17.93 -2.78
CA LEU A 324 -8.87 18.47 -4.11
C LEU A 324 -9.77 17.86 -5.19
N ARG A 325 -9.96 16.54 -5.20
CA ARG A 325 -10.83 15.87 -6.18
C ARG A 325 -12.28 16.31 -6.06
N SER A 326 -12.80 16.41 -4.84
CA SER A 326 -14.15 16.95 -4.57
C SER A 326 -14.28 18.38 -5.08
N GLY A 327 -13.31 19.25 -4.74
CA GLY A 327 -13.29 20.64 -5.18
C GLY A 327 -13.21 20.80 -6.70
N VAL A 328 -12.40 19.96 -7.39
CA VAL A 328 -12.33 19.93 -8.85
C VAL A 328 -13.64 19.46 -9.48
N ALA A 329 -14.31 18.47 -8.89
CA ALA A 329 -15.62 18.02 -9.36
C ALA A 329 -16.66 19.15 -9.27
N ALA A 330 -16.71 19.86 -8.13
CA ALA A 330 -17.56 21.03 -7.94
C ALA A 330 -17.20 22.19 -8.89
N PHE A 331 -15.92 22.43 -9.11
CA PHE A 331 -15.45 23.44 -10.08
C PHE A 331 -15.95 23.13 -11.50
N ASN A 332 -15.87 21.87 -11.92
CA ASN A 332 -16.29 21.44 -13.27
C ASN A 332 -17.82 21.56 -13.47
N THR A 333 -18.61 21.44 -12.40
CA THR A 333 -20.06 21.71 -12.43
C THR A 333 -20.41 23.18 -12.23
N LYS A 334 -19.39 24.06 -12.16
CA LYS A 334 -19.50 25.52 -11.92
C LYS A 334 -20.06 25.87 -10.54
N ASP A 335 -20.04 24.93 -9.60
CA ASP A 335 -20.30 25.20 -8.19
C ASP A 335 -19.01 25.69 -7.52
N TYR A 336 -18.66 26.94 -7.82
CA TYR A 336 -17.44 27.56 -7.31
C TYR A 336 -17.45 27.80 -5.80
N THR A 337 -18.63 27.83 -5.17
CA THR A 337 -18.76 27.99 -3.71
C THR A 337 -18.31 26.71 -3.01
N THR A 338 -18.83 25.55 -3.44
CA THR A 338 -18.40 24.25 -2.91
C THR A 338 -16.95 23.97 -3.25
N ALA A 339 -16.52 24.28 -4.49
CA ALA A 339 -15.13 24.12 -4.91
C ALA A 339 -14.16 24.87 -4.00
N LEU A 340 -14.45 26.15 -3.71
CA LEU A 340 -13.62 26.97 -2.84
C LEU A 340 -13.55 26.42 -1.41
N ALA A 341 -14.68 26.00 -0.85
CA ALA A 341 -14.72 25.41 0.49
C ALA A 341 -13.88 24.12 0.59
N ASP A 342 -13.90 23.28 -0.45
CA ASP A 342 -13.10 22.07 -0.50
C ASP A 342 -11.61 22.35 -0.70
N PHE A 343 -11.27 23.33 -1.55
CA PHE A 343 -9.87 23.78 -1.70
C PHE A 343 -9.32 24.39 -0.40
N ASP A 344 -10.12 25.16 0.34
CA ASP A 344 -9.70 25.70 1.65
C ASP A 344 -9.38 24.59 2.65
N LYS A 345 -10.24 23.56 2.72
CA LYS A 345 -9.99 22.39 3.57
C LYS A 345 -8.75 21.62 3.10
N ALA A 346 -8.58 21.45 1.79
CA ALA A 346 -7.40 20.78 1.22
C ALA A 346 -6.12 21.53 1.58
N ALA A 347 -6.12 22.86 1.51
CA ALA A 347 -4.98 23.68 1.87
C ALA A 347 -4.62 23.60 3.37
N ALA A 348 -5.62 23.35 4.23
CA ALA A 348 -5.42 23.15 5.66
C ALA A 348 -5.00 21.72 6.04
N SER A 349 -4.88 20.79 5.07
CA SER A 349 -4.58 19.36 5.34
C SER A 349 -3.17 19.10 5.89
N GLY A 350 -2.24 20.04 5.74
CA GLY A 350 -0.87 19.94 6.27
C GLY A 350 0.19 19.48 5.26
N SER A 351 -0.18 19.15 4.01
CA SER A 351 0.79 18.90 2.93
C SER A 351 1.09 20.19 2.15
N PRO A 352 2.36 20.62 2.03
CA PRO A 352 2.72 21.81 1.26
C PRO A 352 2.33 21.71 -0.22
N ASP A 353 2.47 20.53 -0.83
CA ASP A 353 2.11 20.33 -2.24
C ASP A 353 0.59 20.38 -2.46
N VAL A 354 -0.18 19.74 -1.57
CA VAL A 354 -1.66 19.85 -1.60
C VAL A 354 -2.07 21.31 -1.39
N ALA A 355 -1.46 22.00 -0.43
CA ALA A 355 -1.77 23.40 -0.16
C ALA A 355 -1.46 24.29 -1.35
N PHE A 356 -0.32 24.09 -2.01
CA PHE A 356 0.01 24.81 -3.24
C PHE A 356 -1.07 24.59 -4.32
N GLN A 357 -1.41 23.33 -4.62
CA GLN A 357 -2.41 23.02 -5.65
C GLN A 357 -3.79 23.59 -5.31
N ALA A 358 -4.21 23.45 -4.06
CA ALA A 358 -5.49 23.96 -3.57
C ALA A 358 -5.59 25.48 -3.70
N ASN A 359 -4.53 26.22 -3.35
CA ASN A 359 -4.50 27.67 -3.48
C ASN A 359 -4.57 28.12 -4.95
N VAL A 360 -3.85 27.46 -5.87
CA VAL A 360 -3.95 27.75 -7.31
C VAL A 360 -5.37 27.49 -7.83
N LEU A 361 -6.00 26.39 -7.44
CA LEU A 361 -7.36 26.04 -7.85
C LEU A 361 -8.42 26.96 -7.24
N ALA A 362 -8.24 27.39 -6.00
CA ALA A 362 -9.10 28.39 -5.35
C ALA A 362 -9.06 29.73 -6.08
N ALA A 363 -7.86 30.21 -6.47
CA ALA A 363 -7.74 31.42 -7.28
C ALA A 363 -8.48 31.28 -8.62
N LYS A 364 -8.34 30.12 -9.29
CA LYS A 364 -9.08 29.81 -10.53
C LYS A 364 -10.60 29.78 -10.31
N ALA A 365 -11.09 29.19 -9.23
CA ALA A 365 -12.51 29.15 -8.88
C ALA A 365 -13.10 30.55 -8.73
N ILE A 366 -12.39 31.45 -8.04
CA ILE A 366 -12.81 32.84 -7.87
C ILE A 366 -12.84 33.57 -9.22
N GLY A 367 -11.79 33.43 -10.03
CA GLY A 367 -11.70 34.05 -11.35
C GLY A 367 -12.80 33.61 -12.32
N ASN A 368 -13.30 32.38 -12.17
CA ASN A 368 -14.38 31.82 -13.00
C ASN A 368 -15.79 32.08 -12.45
N SER A 369 -15.91 32.62 -11.23
CA SER A 369 -17.20 32.93 -10.63
C SER A 369 -17.93 34.05 -11.37
N ALA A 370 -19.25 34.14 -11.21
CA ALA A 370 -20.06 35.16 -11.89
C ALA A 370 -19.71 36.60 -11.47
N LYS A 371 -19.10 36.77 -10.30
CA LYS A 371 -18.63 38.05 -9.74
C LYS A 371 -17.29 37.79 -9.02
N PRO A 372 -16.17 37.75 -9.76
CA PRO A 372 -14.87 37.47 -9.16
C PRO A 372 -14.50 38.51 -8.10
N ASP A 373 -14.12 38.03 -6.92
CA ASP A 373 -13.43 38.85 -5.92
C ASP A 373 -11.93 38.82 -6.22
N TYR A 374 -11.47 39.80 -6.99
CA TYR A 374 -10.06 39.86 -7.41
C TYR A 374 -9.08 40.12 -6.26
N LYS A 375 -9.53 40.60 -5.10
CA LYS A 375 -8.65 40.69 -3.91
C LYS A 375 -8.47 39.32 -3.28
N GLN A 376 -9.57 38.57 -3.15
CA GLN A 376 -9.51 37.21 -2.65
C GLN A 376 -8.71 36.29 -3.59
N MET A 377 -8.91 36.44 -4.91
CA MET A 377 -8.12 35.71 -5.92
C MET A 377 -6.62 35.97 -5.76
N GLN A 378 -6.22 37.23 -5.58
CA GLN A 378 -4.82 37.58 -5.33
C GLN A 378 -4.30 36.92 -4.06
N ALA A 379 -5.06 36.96 -2.95
CA ALA A 379 -4.64 36.34 -1.70
C ALA A 379 -4.37 34.83 -1.82
N TYR A 380 -5.12 34.11 -2.66
CA TYR A 380 -4.83 32.70 -2.96
C TYR A 380 -3.60 32.52 -3.84
N ALA A 381 -3.40 33.38 -4.84
CA ALA A 381 -2.18 33.38 -5.64
C ALA A 381 -0.93 33.64 -4.76
N ASP A 382 -1.00 34.61 -3.86
CA ASP A 382 0.08 34.94 -2.91
C ASP A 382 0.40 33.74 -1.99
N LYS A 383 -0.62 33.04 -1.49
CA LYS A 383 -0.44 31.81 -0.70
C LYS A 383 0.25 30.71 -1.51
N ALA A 384 -0.10 30.53 -2.79
CA ALA A 384 0.57 29.56 -3.65
C ALA A 384 2.03 29.95 -3.93
N LEU A 385 2.28 31.23 -4.22
CA LEU A 385 3.63 31.77 -4.49
C LEU A 385 4.53 31.75 -3.24
N ALA A 386 3.96 31.85 -2.04
CA ALA A 386 4.72 31.65 -0.81
C ALA A 386 5.30 30.23 -0.68
N ILE A 387 4.66 29.24 -1.32
CA ILE A 387 5.14 27.84 -1.35
C ILE A 387 6.05 27.60 -2.57
N LYS A 388 5.63 28.07 -3.76
CA LYS A 388 6.38 27.93 -5.02
C LYS A 388 6.50 29.30 -5.71
N PRO A 389 7.54 30.10 -5.40
CA PRO A 389 7.66 31.48 -5.87
C PRO A 389 7.73 31.67 -7.40
N ASN A 390 8.14 30.64 -8.12
CA ASN A 390 8.37 30.66 -9.56
C ASN A 390 7.35 29.79 -10.32
N ASP A 391 6.20 29.49 -9.71
CA ASP A 391 5.16 28.71 -10.39
C ASP A 391 4.40 29.55 -11.43
N ALA A 392 4.34 29.07 -12.67
CA ALA A 392 3.74 29.81 -13.79
C ALA A 392 2.22 30.00 -13.60
N ASN A 393 1.52 28.98 -13.08
CA ASN A 393 0.07 29.05 -12.85
C ASN A 393 -0.28 30.03 -11.73
N ALA A 394 0.51 30.05 -10.65
CA ALA A 394 0.31 30.96 -9.53
C ALA A 394 0.60 32.42 -9.92
N ASN A 395 1.70 32.67 -10.64
CA ASN A 395 2.00 34.01 -11.19
C ASN A 395 0.93 34.46 -12.19
N PHE A 396 0.39 33.54 -13.01
CA PHE A 396 -0.70 33.87 -13.93
C PHE A 396 -1.98 34.25 -13.18
N ALA A 397 -2.34 33.51 -12.13
CA ALA A 397 -3.48 33.81 -11.29
C ALA A 397 -3.34 35.18 -10.60
N GLU A 398 -2.14 35.51 -10.09
CA GLU A 398 -1.83 36.84 -9.54
C GLU A 398 -2.01 37.94 -10.60
N GLY A 399 -1.46 37.72 -11.80
CA GLY A 399 -1.57 38.66 -12.92
C GLY A 399 -3.01 38.93 -13.36
N ILE A 400 -3.87 37.89 -13.42
CA ILE A 400 -5.31 38.04 -13.68
C ILE A 400 -5.98 38.83 -12.57
N ALA A 401 -5.69 38.51 -11.30
CA ALA A 401 -6.27 39.19 -10.16
C ALA A 401 -5.93 40.69 -10.16
N LEU A 402 -4.67 41.05 -10.38
CA LEU A 402 -4.21 42.44 -10.47
C LEU A 402 -4.83 43.17 -11.68
N THR A 403 -4.96 42.49 -12.82
CA THR A 403 -5.66 43.06 -14.00
C THR A 403 -7.12 43.38 -13.68
N GLY A 404 -7.82 42.47 -12.99
CA GLY A 404 -9.19 42.67 -12.53
C GLY A 404 -9.33 43.83 -11.56
N GLN A 405 -8.40 43.96 -10.60
CA GLN A 405 -8.36 45.10 -9.69
C GLN A 405 -8.08 46.43 -10.41
N TRP A 406 -7.17 46.43 -11.39
CA TRP A 406 -6.86 47.59 -12.21
C TRP A 406 -8.10 48.11 -12.95
N PHE A 407 -8.93 47.23 -13.53
CA PHE A 407 -10.20 47.67 -14.14
C PHE A 407 -11.17 48.32 -13.15
N GLY A 408 -11.04 48.03 -11.86
CA GLY A 408 -11.84 48.67 -10.81
C GLY A 408 -11.28 50.02 -10.34
N ASN A 409 -9.95 50.16 -10.27
CA ASN A 409 -9.30 51.29 -9.61
C ASN A 409 -8.55 52.25 -10.56
N HIS A 410 -8.24 51.82 -11.78
CA HIS A 410 -7.47 52.51 -12.81
C HIS A 410 -6.11 53.06 -12.33
N LYS A 411 -5.49 52.44 -11.32
CA LYS A 411 -4.17 52.85 -10.79
C LYS A 411 -3.05 52.29 -11.65
N ASP A 412 -2.13 53.15 -12.07
CA ASP A 412 -0.97 52.77 -12.89
C ASP A 412 -0.07 51.75 -12.19
N ASP A 413 0.13 51.89 -10.87
CA ASP A 413 0.90 50.92 -10.08
C ASP A 413 0.29 49.52 -10.12
N THR A 414 -1.05 49.42 -10.07
CA THR A 414 -1.75 48.13 -10.19
C THR A 414 -1.60 47.54 -11.59
N LYS A 415 -1.67 48.38 -12.64
CA LYS A 415 -1.42 47.94 -14.02
C LYS A 415 0.02 47.42 -14.20
N LYS A 416 1.00 48.14 -13.66
CA LYS A 416 2.42 47.77 -13.71
C LYS A 416 2.67 46.45 -12.97
N ALA A 417 2.08 46.28 -11.80
CA ALA A 417 2.15 45.02 -11.05
C ALA A 417 1.52 43.86 -11.85
N ALA A 418 0.35 44.07 -12.46
CA ALA A 418 -0.30 43.07 -13.31
C ALA A 418 0.60 42.65 -14.49
N SER A 419 1.19 43.63 -15.20
CA SER A 419 2.11 43.34 -16.30
C SER A 419 3.36 42.59 -15.84
N ALA A 420 3.91 42.93 -14.68
CA ALA A 420 5.09 42.24 -14.13
C ALA A 420 4.77 40.78 -13.76
N ALA A 421 3.65 40.52 -13.08
CA ALA A 421 3.22 39.17 -12.73
C ALA A 421 2.96 38.31 -13.97
N LEU A 422 2.32 38.87 -15.01
CA LEU A 422 2.06 38.16 -16.26
C LEU A 422 3.34 37.90 -17.08
N ALA A 423 4.27 38.84 -17.11
CA ALA A 423 5.56 38.65 -17.76
C ALA A 423 6.37 37.55 -17.06
N LYS A 424 6.34 37.52 -15.72
CA LYS A 424 6.96 36.43 -14.95
C LYS A 424 6.26 35.10 -15.22
N ALA A 425 4.94 35.05 -15.21
CA ALA A 425 4.18 33.84 -15.52
C ALA A 425 4.52 33.27 -16.91
N ASP A 426 4.64 34.15 -17.92
CA ASP A 426 4.99 33.77 -19.29
C ASP A 426 6.42 33.21 -19.38
N GLN A 427 7.38 33.87 -18.72
CA GLN A 427 8.75 33.40 -18.64
C GLN A 427 8.83 32.02 -17.98
N GLU A 428 8.20 31.84 -16.82
CA GLU A 428 8.19 30.56 -16.10
C GLU A 428 7.48 29.45 -16.90
N ALA A 429 6.39 29.77 -17.62
CA ALA A 429 5.72 28.82 -18.49
C ALA A 429 6.64 28.35 -19.64
N LYS A 430 7.39 29.28 -20.25
CA LYS A 430 8.37 28.98 -21.30
C LYS A 430 9.53 28.14 -20.76
N ASP A 431 10.04 28.48 -19.58
CA ASP A 431 11.14 27.74 -18.93
C ASP A 431 10.70 26.31 -18.54
N GLN A 432 9.41 26.12 -18.23
CA GLN A 432 8.81 24.81 -17.96
C GLN A 432 8.42 24.04 -19.23
N GLY A 433 8.52 24.64 -20.41
CA GLY A 433 8.08 24.04 -21.68
C GLY A 433 6.56 23.95 -21.82
N ASP A 434 5.78 24.69 -21.02
CA ASP A 434 4.32 24.77 -21.12
C ASP A 434 3.90 25.83 -22.16
N GLU A 435 4.09 25.48 -23.44
CA GLU A 435 3.73 26.34 -24.58
C GLU A 435 2.24 26.71 -24.57
N GLY A 436 1.38 25.80 -24.07
CA GLY A 436 -0.05 26.02 -23.97
C GLY A 436 -0.41 27.13 -22.99
N LEU A 437 0.22 27.14 -21.81
CA LEU A 437 0.05 28.19 -20.82
C LEU A 437 0.66 29.52 -21.28
N ALA A 438 1.86 29.50 -21.88
CA ALA A 438 2.50 30.70 -22.42
C ALA A 438 1.58 31.42 -23.44
N LEU A 439 1.03 30.68 -24.42
CA LEU A 439 0.08 31.22 -25.39
C LEU A 439 -1.19 31.81 -24.75
N GLN A 440 -1.69 31.18 -23.67
CA GLN A 440 -2.83 31.72 -22.93
C GLN A 440 -2.49 33.05 -22.26
N ILE A 441 -1.31 33.16 -21.66
CA ILE A 441 -0.83 34.38 -21.00
C ILE A 441 -0.64 35.50 -22.03
N GLU A 442 0.04 35.23 -23.15
CA GLU A 442 0.23 36.20 -24.23
C GLU A 442 -1.11 36.70 -24.79
N SER A 443 -2.06 35.78 -25.02
CA SER A 443 -3.40 36.11 -25.47
C SER A 443 -4.15 36.99 -24.46
N PHE A 444 -4.00 36.69 -23.16
CA PHE A 444 -4.59 37.48 -22.09
C PHE A 444 -4.00 38.90 -22.05
N VAL A 445 -2.67 39.01 -22.07
CA VAL A 445 -1.96 40.31 -22.09
C VAL A 445 -2.40 41.14 -23.30
N LYS A 446 -2.46 40.53 -24.49
CA LYS A 446 -2.90 41.21 -25.71
C LYS A 446 -4.33 41.72 -25.61
N LYS A 447 -5.23 40.94 -25.01
CA LYS A 447 -6.65 41.30 -24.91
C LYS A 447 -6.91 42.40 -23.89
N TYR A 448 -6.18 42.40 -22.77
CA TYR A 448 -6.55 43.21 -21.60
C TYR A 448 -5.56 44.31 -21.23
N LEU A 449 -4.29 44.20 -21.63
CA LEU A 449 -3.23 45.13 -21.19
C LEU A 449 -2.51 45.83 -22.33
N SER A 450 -2.44 45.23 -23.53
CA SER A 450 -1.96 45.95 -24.71
C SER A 450 -3.06 46.88 -25.20
N GLY A 451 -2.94 48.17 -24.88
CA GLY A 451 -3.80 49.19 -25.46
C GLY A 451 -3.50 49.31 -26.95
N THR A 452 -4.35 48.78 -27.82
CA THR A 452 -4.48 49.36 -29.16
C THR A 452 -5.02 50.78 -28.97
N ALA A 453 -4.14 51.74 -29.18
CA ALA A 453 -4.49 53.10 -29.55
C ALA A 453 -5.37 53.06 -30.82
N SER A 454 -6.68 52.93 -30.64
CA SER A 454 -7.67 53.23 -31.67
C SER A 454 -8.68 54.20 -31.08
N GLY A 455 -8.24 55.45 -30.93
CA GLY A 455 -9.06 56.55 -30.48
C GLY A 455 -8.42 57.88 -30.87
N SER A 456 -9.07 58.55 -31.83
CA SER A 456 -9.00 60.00 -32.07
C SER A 456 -7.77 60.57 -32.77
N GLY A 457 -7.65 60.31 -34.08
CA GLY A 457 -7.10 61.28 -35.03
C GLY A 457 -8.24 62.01 -35.72
N GLY A 458 -8.78 63.06 -35.09
CA GLY A 458 -9.63 64.06 -35.73
C GLY A 458 -8.83 65.34 -35.96
N GLY A 459 -8.94 65.90 -37.17
CA GLY A 459 -8.30 67.13 -37.64
C GLY A 459 -7.52 66.85 -38.92
N SER A 460 -7.97 67.26 -40.11
CA SER A 460 -8.55 68.56 -40.49
C SER A 460 -9.84 68.46 -41.29
#